data_AF-A0A7S1YBE4-F1
#
_entry.id   AF-A0A7S1YBE4-F1
#
_cell.length_a   1.000
_cell.length_b   1.000
_cell.length_c   1.000
_cell.angle_alpha   90.00
_cell.angle_beta   90.00
_cell.angle_gamma   90.00
#
_symmetry.space_group_name_H-M   'P 1'
#
loop_
_entity.id
_entity.type
_entity.pdbx_description
1 polymer ?
#
loop_
_entity_poly.entity_id
_entity_poly.type
_entity_poly.pdbx_seq_one_letter_code
_entity_poly.pdbx_strand_id
1 'polypeptide(L)'
;PDAVAESERRWLRSTNGTVTLIDCYFNSNTANSSIVLHGAGQLNVTDSVFRENIASDSMLDLGPETETVLDNMLFDSNGVQSGLLWVSANATLDLLGNGGSICADNTSTGELGCPGAYLETDNEPCEEGDYTGCLAGCSIFGTCSPSNDCYSTWENLSSDVSSNDGVFSLCSGSTLELSDSDGAIEILSANKTVIQCNPSVDDEEGCVIIGGSRHFRVINPVGSVGFEGITFVNADELSVEVLMGKDSSSDVYFDSCKWEASLGIAALS
;
A
#
# COMPACT_ATOMS: atom_id res chain seq x y z
N PRO A 1 -2.44 31.58 -29.00
CA PRO A 1 -1.95 31.09 -27.70
C PRO A 1 -3.17 30.87 -26.81
N ASP A 2 -3.84 29.75 -27.11
CA ASP A 2 -5.13 29.42 -26.55
C ASP A 2 -4.96 28.93 -25.12
N ALA A 3 -5.75 29.53 -24.22
CA ALA A 3 -5.94 29.04 -22.88
C ALA A 3 -6.51 27.63 -22.98
N VAL A 4 -5.70 26.63 -22.64
CA VAL A 4 -6.22 25.31 -22.29
C VAL A 4 -7.15 25.55 -21.10
N ALA A 5 -8.44 25.30 -21.31
CA ALA A 5 -9.46 25.47 -20.28
C ALA A 5 -9.03 24.73 -19.02
N GLU A 6 -9.18 25.37 -17.85
CA GLU A 6 -8.89 24.78 -16.54
C GLU A 6 -9.80 23.58 -16.19
N SER A 7 -10.54 23.01 -17.16
CA SER A 7 -11.61 22.05 -16.93
C SER A 7 -11.18 20.59 -16.82
N GLU A 8 -9.94 20.21 -17.14
CA GLU A 8 -9.52 18.80 -17.07
C GLU A 8 -8.12 18.62 -16.44
N ARG A 9 -7.95 18.99 -15.17
CA ARG A 9 -6.74 18.56 -14.44
C ARG A 9 -6.90 17.10 -14.03
N ARG A 10 -6.07 16.24 -14.63
CA ARG A 10 -5.91 14.80 -14.34
C ARG A 10 -4.42 14.50 -14.21
N TRP A 11 -4.06 13.54 -13.36
CA TRP A 11 -2.65 13.18 -13.13
C TRP A 11 -2.15 12.14 -14.11
N LEU A 12 -2.98 11.14 -14.44
CA LEU A 12 -2.68 10.17 -15.48
C LEU A 12 -3.92 9.89 -16.33
N ARG A 13 -3.78 10.00 -17.66
CA ARG A 13 -4.83 9.65 -18.63
C ARG A 13 -4.25 8.73 -19.70
N SER A 14 -4.85 7.55 -19.86
CA SER A 14 -4.66 6.68 -21.00
C SER A 14 -5.99 6.43 -21.70
N THR A 15 -6.00 6.42 -23.03
CA THR A 15 -7.21 6.14 -23.82
C THR A 15 -7.27 4.69 -24.31
N ASN A 16 -6.13 4.04 -24.53
CA ASN A 16 -6.02 2.63 -24.93
C ASN A 16 -4.58 2.11 -24.64
N GLY A 17 -4.41 0.80 -24.54
CA GLY A 17 -3.11 0.10 -24.44
C GLY A 17 -2.86 -0.49 -23.06
N THR A 18 -1.64 -1.00 -22.85
CA THR A 18 -1.24 -1.53 -21.54
C THR A 18 -0.54 -0.44 -20.72
N VAL A 19 -1.08 -0.16 -19.53
CA VAL A 19 -0.48 0.71 -18.52
C VAL A 19 -0.14 -0.14 -17.31
N THR A 20 1.06 0.03 -16.77
CA THR A 20 1.51 -0.67 -15.57
C THR A 20 2.09 0.35 -14.60
N LEU A 21 1.55 0.37 -13.40
CA LEU A 21 1.94 1.21 -12.28
C LEU A 21 2.39 0.27 -11.17
N ILE A 22 3.66 0.35 -10.79
CA ILE A 22 4.23 -0.47 -9.72
C ILE A 22 4.89 0.50 -8.76
N ASP A 23 4.65 0.33 -7.45
CA ASP A 23 5.28 1.14 -6.41
C ASP A 23 5.12 2.65 -6.65
N CYS A 24 3.89 3.05 -7.00
CA CYS A 24 3.55 4.44 -7.30
C CYS A 24 2.88 5.11 -6.11
N TYR A 25 3.31 6.33 -5.79
CA TYR A 25 2.77 7.13 -4.69
C TYR A 25 2.04 8.37 -5.21
N PHE A 26 0.71 8.36 -5.13
CA PHE A 26 -0.16 9.48 -5.47
C PHE A 26 -0.59 10.17 -4.18
N ASN A 27 0.03 11.31 -3.84
CA ASN A 27 -0.22 12.01 -2.58
C ASN A 27 -0.66 13.47 -2.76
N SER A 28 -1.66 13.89 -1.99
CA SER A 28 -2.15 15.27 -1.88
C SER A 28 -2.48 15.91 -3.24
N ASN A 29 -2.96 15.12 -4.20
CA ASN A 29 -3.29 15.58 -5.54
C ASN A 29 -4.71 16.16 -5.58
N THR A 30 -4.96 17.14 -6.45
CA THR A 30 -6.33 17.59 -6.77
C THR A 30 -6.61 17.39 -8.26
N ALA A 31 -7.69 16.70 -8.59
CA ALA A 31 -8.18 16.49 -9.95
C ALA A 31 -9.64 16.92 -10.08
N ASN A 32 -10.00 17.45 -11.25
CA ASN A 32 -11.37 17.86 -11.55
C ASN A 32 -12.28 16.68 -11.93
N SER A 33 -11.70 15.50 -12.13
CA SER A 33 -12.38 14.26 -12.51
C SER A 33 -11.73 13.14 -11.72
N SER A 34 -10.82 12.35 -12.31
CA SER A 34 -10.09 11.30 -11.60
C SER A 34 -8.57 11.50 -11.52
N ILE A 35 -7.92 10.90 -10.50
CA ILE A 35 -6.46 10.91 -10.38
C ILE A 35 -5.83 10.08 -11.51
N VAL A 36 -6.30 8.85 -11.68
CA VAL A 36 -5.94 7.96 -12.80
C VAL A 36 -7.19 7.67 -13.61
N LEU A 37 -7.11 7.90 -14.93
CA LEU A 37 -8.14 7.52 -15.88
C LEU A 37 -7.55 6.61 -16.97
N HIS A 38 -8.17 5.46 -17.17
CA HIS A 38 -7.77 4.49 -18.18
C HIS A 38 -8.99 4.04 -18.98
N GLY A 39 -9.06 4.47 -20.24
CA GLY A 39 -10.27 4.36 -21.06
C GLY A 39 -10.55 2.98 -21.67
N ALA A 40 -9.51 2.20 -22.00
CA ALA A 40 -9.62 0.87 -22.59
C ALA A 40 -8.23 0.18 -22.59
N GLY A 41 -8.19 -1.14 -22.75
CA GLY A 41 -6.94 -1.90 -22.81
C GLY A 41 -6.64 -2.59 -21.47
N GLN A 42 -5.37 -2.59 -21.05
CA GLN A 42 -4.97 -3.26 -19.81
C GLN A 42 -4.40 -2.26 -18.80
N LEU A 43 -4.87 -2.30 -17.56
CA LEU A 43 -4.31 -1.55 -16.45
C LEU A 43 -3.85 -2.51 -15.35
N ASN A 44 -2.55 -2.51 -15.05
CA ASN A 44 -2.01 -3.24 -13.90
C ASN A 44 -1.50 -2.21 -12.89
N VAL A 45 -2.02 -2.24 -11.67
CA VAL A 45 -1.56 -1.37 -10.58
C VAL A 45 -1.17 -2.26 -9.41
N THR A 46 0.08 -2.19 -8.98
CA THR A 46 0.63 -3.07 -7.96
C THR A 46 1.42 -2.28 -6.92
N ASP A 47 1.29 -2.64 -5.65
CA ASP A 47 2.05 -2.07 -4.53
C ASP A 47 2.01 -0.53 -4.50
N SER A 48 0.87 0.09 -4.85
CA SER A 48 0.78 1.54 -5.04
C SER A 48 -0.17 2.20 -4.04
N VAL A 49 0.05 3.47 -3.74
CA VAL A 49 -0.66 4.21 -2.69
C VAL A 49 -1.32 5.46 -3.24
N PHE A 50 -2.57 5.69 -2.85
CA PHE A 50 -3.34 6.91 -3.05
C PHE A 50 -3.65 7.51 -1.68
N ARG A 51 -2.98 8.60 -1.31
CA ARG A 51 -3.18 9.27 -0.03
C ARG A 51 -3.59 10.74 -0.19
N GLU A 52 -4.55 11.19 0.62
CA GLU A 52 -4.92 12.62 0.74
C GLU A 52 -5.30 13.31 -0.59
N ASN A 53 -5.70 12.54 -1.59
CA ASN A 53 -6.07 13.10 -2.88
C ASN A 53 -7.52 13.59 -2.87
N ILE A 54 -7.80 14.61 -3.67
CA ILE A 54 -9.15 15.14 -3.89
C ILE A 54 -9.47 14.99 -5.36
N ALA A 55 -10.52 14.25 -5.68
CA ALA A 55 -11.00 14.07 -7.05
C ALA A 55 -12.50 14.28 -7.10
N SER A 56 -13.01 14.95 -8.15
CA SER A 56 -14.45 15.09 -8.30
C SER A 56 -15.12 13.74 -8.49
N ASP A 57 -14.53 12.82 -9.25
CA ASP A 57 -15.20 11.58 -9.64
C ASP A 57 -14.68 10.41 -8.81
N SER A 58 -13.46 9.96 -9.11
CA SER A 58 -12.84 8.80 -8.48
C SER A 58 -11.31 8.91 -8.36
N MET A 59 -10.69 8.02 -7.56
CA MET A 59 -9.23 7.91 -7.58
C MET A 59 -8.78 7.20 -8.86
N LEU A 60 -9.44 6.10 -9.20
CA LEU A 60 -9.25 5.37 -10.45
C LEU A 60 -10.57 5.34 -11.23
N ASP A 61 -10.53 5.72 -12.50
CA ASP A 61 -11.64 5.60 -13.44
C ASP A 61 -11.25 4.64 -14.58
N LEU A 62 -11.98 3.54 -14.65
CA LEU A 62 -11.80 2.47 -15.63
C LEU A 62 -12.92 2.55 -16.67
N GLY A 63 -12.54 2.91 -17.89
CA GLY A 63 -13.42 2.95 -19.04
C GLY A 63 -13.82 1.55 -19.53
N PRO A 64 -14.76 1.48 -20.49
CA PRO A 64 -15.25 0.22 -21.04
C PRO A 64 -14.13 -0.59 -21.71
N GLU A 65 -14.27 -1.92 -21.74
CA GLU A 65 -13.27 -2.83 -22.33
C GLU A 65 -11.88 -2.76 -21.68
N THR A 66 -11.80 -2.27 -20.43
CA THR A 66 -10.56 -2.31 -19.65
C THR A 66 -10.43 -3.64 -18.91
N GLU A 67 -9.28 -4.30 -19.04
CA GLU A 67 -8.84 -5.39 -18.19
C GLU A 67 -7.94 -4.86 -17.08
N THR A 68 -8.41 -4.91 -15.84
CA THR A 68 -7.69 -4.32 -14.70
C THR A 68 -7.26 -5.37 -13.69
N VAL A 69 -5.99 -5.33 -13.31
CA VAL A 69 -5.46 -6.01 -12.13
C VAL A 69 -5.02 -4.95 -11.14
N LEU A 70 -5.67 -4.92 -9.98
CA LEU A 70 -5.20 -4.14 -8.84
C LEU A 70 -4.64 -5.12 -7.81
N ASP A 71 -3.41 -4.90 -7.36
CA ASP A 71 -2.74 -5.74 -6.39
C ASP A 71 -2.05 -4.91 -5.30
N ASN A 72 -2.29 -5.25 -4.03
CA ASN A 72 -1.73 -4.57 -2.87
C ASN A 72 -1.77 -3.02 -2.92
N MET A 73 -2.97 -2.47 -3.11
CA MET A 73 -3.25 -1.04 -3.27
C MET A 73 -3.70 -0.40 -1.97
N LEU A 74 -3.10 0.72 -1.56
CA LEU A 74 -3.55 1.48 -0.39
C LEU A 74 -4.32 2.75 -0.79
N PHE A 75 -5.53 2.93 -0.27
CA PHE A 75 -6.29 4.19 -0.39
C PHE A 75 -6.56 4.80 0.97
N ASP A 76 -5.91 5.92 1.28
CA ASP A 76 -5.93 6.53 2.61
C ASP A 76 -6.35 8.01 2.56
N SER A 77 -7.36 8.39 3.34
CA SER A 77 -7.74 9.80 3.56
C SER A 77 -8.02 10.63 2.28
N ASN A 78 -8.53 10.01 1.22
CA ASN A 78 -8.90 10.69 -0.02
C ASN A 78 -10.34 11.24 0.02
N GLY A 79 -10.57 12.35 -0.67
CA GLY A 79 -11.89 12.93 -0.92
C GLY A 79 -12.36 12.67 -2.35
N VAL A 80 -13.51 11.99 -2.49
CA VAL A 80 -14.15 11.69 -3.79
C VAL A 80 -15.64 11.99 -3.75
N GLN A 81 -16.27 12.37 -4.87
CA GLN A 81 -17.73 12.50 -4.90
C GLN A 81 -18.39 11.16 -5.18
N SER A 82 -17.93 10.43 -6.20
CA SER A 82 -18.53 9.16 -6.61
C SER A 82 -18.00 8.04 -5.71
N GLY A 83 -16.76 7.58 -5.89
CA GLY A 83 -16.15 6.50 -5.09
C GLY A 83 -14.65 6.36 -5.38
N LEU A 84 -13.93 5.47 -4.68
CA LEU A 84 -12.48 5.32 -4.89
C LEU A 84 -12.17 4.75 -6.28
N LEU A 85 -12.98 3.79 -6.71
CA LEU A 85 -12.87 3.16 -8.01
C LEU A 85 -14.20 3.31 -8.76
N TRP A 86 -14.13 3.78 -10.00
CA TRP A 86 -15.22 3.70 -10.96
C TRP A 86 -14.89 2.62 -12.00
N VAL A 87 -15.79 1.65 -12.17
CA VAL A 87 -15.63 0.56 -13.13
C VAL A 87 -16.79 0.61 -14.11
N SER A 88 -16.48 0.98 -15.36
CA SER A 88 -17.49 1.06 -16.41
C SER A 88 -18.06 -0.30 -16.77
N ALA A 89 -19.26 -0.31 -17.35
CA ALA A 89 -19.89 -1.50 -17.87
C ALA A 89 -18.97 -2.19 -18.90
N ASN A 90 -18.76 -3.49 -18.73
CA ASN A 90 -17.87 -4.35 -19.55
C ASN A 90 -16.36 -4.23 -19.29
N ALA A 91 -15.92 -3.50 -18.26
CA ALA A 91 -14.56 -3.68 -17.75
C ALA A 91 -14.46 -4.99 -16.94
N THR A 92 -13.28 -5.60 -16.94
CA THR A 92 -12.95 -6.70 -16.02
C THR A 92 -12.02 -6.18 -14.93
N LEU A 93 -12.28 -6.59 -13.70
CA LEU A 93 -11.52 -6.17 -12.52
C LEU A 93 -11.13 -7.41 -11.70
N ASP A 94 -9.84 -7.65 -11.61
CA ASP A 94 -9.24 -8.59 -10.68
C ASP A 94 -8.61 -7.84 -9.50
N LEU A 95 -9.02 -8.21 -8.29
CA LEU A 95 -8.52 -7.64 -7.04
C LEU A 95 -7.70 -8.70 -6.33
N LEU A 96 -6.40 -8.65 -6.55
CA LEU A 96 -5.42 -9.55 -5.93
C LEU A 96 -4.84 -8.85 -4.70
N GLY A 97 -4.54 -9.57 -3.61
CA GLY A 97 -3.86 -9.00 -2.44
C GLY A 97 -4.57 -7.88 -1.66
N ASN A 98 -5.69 -7.33 -2.14
CA ASN A 98 -6.40 -6.16 -1.60
C ASN A 98 -7.38 -6.49 -0.47
N GLY A 99 -7.19 -7.63 0.22
CA GLY A 99 -8.12 -8.15 1.23
C GLY A 99 -8.36 -7.23 2.43
N GLY A 100 -7.57 -6.16 2.59
CA GLY A 100 -7.73 -5.16 3.65
C GLY A 100 -7.16 -3.77 3.35
N SER A 101 -6.93 -3.41 2.08
CA SER A 101 -6.08 -2.25 1.72
C SER A 101 -6.86 -1.02 1.21
N ILE A 102 -8.19 -1.08 1.20
CA ILE A 102 -9.06 0.03 0.78
C ILE A 102 -9.67 0.66 2.04
N CYS A 103 -9.04 1.71 2.56
CA CYS A 103 -9.36 2.25 3.89
C CYS A 103 -10.67 3.06 3.93
N ALA A 104 -11.31 3.08 5.11
CA ALA A 104 -12.62 3.66 5.33
C ALA A 104 -12.60 5.14 5.78
N ASP A 105 -11.43 5.78 5.83
CA ASP A 105 -11.33 7.23 6.13
C ASP A 105 -11.46 8.10 4.87
N ASN A 106 -11.74 7.46 3.72
CA ASN A 106 -12.10 8.16 2.51
C ASN A 106 -13.52 8.73 2.64
N THR A 107 -13.65 10.05 2.59
CA THR A 107 -14.96 10.71 2.67
C THR A 107 -15.58 10.77 1.28
N SER A 108 -16.65 10.01 1.05
CA SER A 108 -17.51 10.22 -0.12
C SER A 108 -18.55 11.30 0.23
N THR A 109 -18.54 12.41 -0.50
CA THR A 109 -19.48 13.52 -0.28
C THR A 109 -20.62 13.55 -1.30
N GLY A 110 -20.60 12.66 -2.30
CA GLY A 110 -21.65 12.59 -3.32
C GLY A 110 -22.89 11.82 -2.88
N GLU A 111 -24.01 12.06 -3.58
CA GLU A 111 -25.32 11.46 -3.31
C GLU A 111 -25.33 9.92 -3.32
N LEU A 112 -24.32 9.31 -3.94
CA LEU A 112 -24.24 7.86 -4.10
C LEU A 112 -23.53 7.16 -2.92
N GLY A 113 -22.69 7.84 -2.13
CA GLY A 113 -22.23 7.41 -0.80
C GLY A 113 -21.39 6.12 -0.67
N CYS A 114 -20.72 5.61 -1.71
CA CYS A 114 -19.94 4.36 -1.61
C CYS A 114 -18.49 4.64 -1.20
N PRO A 115 -17.99 4.04 -0.12
CA PRO A 115 -16.59 4.17 0.30
C PRO A 115 -15.62 3.26 -0.49
N GLY A 116 -16.11 2.42 -1.41
CA GLY A 116 -15.34 1.42 -2.15
C GLY A 116 -15.35 1.63 -3.66
N ALA A 117 -15.74 0.60 -4.42
CA ALA A 117 -15.98 0.71 -5.87
C ALA A 117 -17.45 0.92 -6.21
N TYR A 118 -17.66 1.70 -7.27
CA TYR A 118 -18.83 1.55 -8.12
C TYR A 118 -18.55 0.58 -9.24
N LEU A 119 -19.41 -0.42 -9.32
CA LEU A 119 -19.50 -1.32 -10.45
C LEU A 119 -20.72 -0.90 -11.26
N GLU A 120 -20.50 -0.32 -12.44
CA GLU A 120 -21.59 0.03 -13.34
C GLU A 120 -22.33 -1.24 -13.79
N THR A 121 -23.66 -1.21 -13.70
CA THR A 121 -24.53 -2.34 -14.04
C THR A 121 -25.43 -2.05 -15.25
N ASP A 122 -25.34 -0.84 -15.81
CA ASP A 122 -26.07 -0.48 -17.01
C ASP A 122 -25.54 -1.22 -18.24
N ASN A 123 -26.45 -1.46 -19.20
CA ASN A 123 -26.09 -2.07 -20.48
C ASN A 123 -25.45 -1.05 -21.45
N GLU A 124 -25.62 0.25 -21.20
CA GLU A 124 -24.98 1.33 -21.95
C GLU A 124 -24.03 2.06 -20.98
N PRO A 125 -22.74 2.26 -21.35
CA PRO A 125 -21.77 2.88 -20.47
C PRO A 125 -22.15 4.33 -20.18
N CYS A 126 -21.99 4.73 -18.92
CA CYS A 126 -22.16 6.09 -18.46
C CYS A 126 -21.28 7.07 -19.22
N GLU A 127 -21.79 8.27 -19.46
CA GLU A 127 -20.96 9.35 -19.95
C GLU A 127 -19.93 9.75 -18.89
N GLU A 128 -18.68 9.87 -19.31
CA GLU A 128 -17.54 10.30 -18.50
C GLU A 128 -17.88 11.63 -17.78
N GLY A 129 -17.87 11.62 -16.44
CA GLY A 129 -18.18 12.79 -15.62
C GLY A 129 -19.67 13.04 -15.30
N ASP A 130 -20.62 12.21 -15.78
CA ASP A 130 -22.02 12.27 -15.36
C ASP A 130 -22.51 10.93 -14.80
N TYR A 131 -22.24 10.73 -13.51
CA TYR A 131 -22.56 9.50 -12.79
C TYR A 131 -23.91 9.54 -12.06
N THR A 132 -24.61 10.69 -12.08
CA THR A 132 -25.84 10.90 -11.29
C THR A 132 -27.06 10.14 -11.82
N GLY A 133 -27.01 9.71 -13.09
CA GLY A 133 -28.07 8.93 -13.74
C GLY A 133 -27.80 7.42 -13.85
N CYS A 134 -26.64 6.97 -13.41
CA CYS A 134 -26.15 5.62 -13.67
C CYS A 134 -26.61 4.59 -12.65
N LEU A 135 -27.05 3.42 -13.11
CA LEU A 135 -27.28 2.26 -12.28
C LEU A 135 -25.95 1.58 -12.00
N ALA A 136 -25.41 1.80 -10.82
CA ALA A 136 -24.21 1.14 -10.34
C ALA A 136 -24.44 0.48 -8.97
N GLY A 137 -23.79 -0.67 -8.76
CA GLY A 137 -23.73 -1.34 -7.47
C GLY A 137 -22.52 -0.87 -6.68
N CYS A 138 -22.71 -0.55 -5.40
CA CYS A 138 -21.59 -0.30 -4.48
C CYS A 138 -21.02 -1.64 -4.03
N SER A 139 -19.73 -1.86 -4.31
CA SER A 139 -18.95 -2.94 -3.73
C SER A 139 -17.98 -2.34 -2.73
N ILE A 140 -18.23 -2.58 -1.44
CA ILE A 140 -17.28 -2.23 -0.40
C ILE A 140 -16.20 -3.31 -0.43
N PHE A 141 -15.04 -2.96 -0.97
CA PHE A 141 -13.83 -3.74 -0.73
C PHE A 141 -13.54 -3.69 0.75
N GLY A 142 -13.18 -4.84 1.33
CA GLY A 142 -13.28 -5.12 2.76
C GLY A 142 -13.03 -3.92 3.67
N THR A 143 -13.89 -3.72 4.66
CA THR A 143 -13.66 -2.71 5.68
C THR A 143 -12.26 -2.89 6.22
N CYS A 144 -11.43 -1.86 6.17
CA CYS A 144 -10.42 -1.72 7.19
C CYS A 144 -11.19 -1.70 8.52
N SER A 145 -11.18 -2.83 9.22
CA SER A 145 -10.45 -2.71 10.47
C SER A 145 -9.07 -2.25 10.01
N PRO A 146 -8.60 -1.02 10.28
CA PRO A 146 -7.22 -0.97 10.70
C PRO A 146 -7.16 -2.11 11.70
N SER A 147 -6.34 -3.13 11.47
CA SER A 147 -5.98 -3.91 12.62
C SER A 147 -5.38 -2.84 13.53
N ASN A 148 -6.13 -2.47 14.57
CA ASN A 148 -5.53 -1.88 15.74
C ASN A 148 -4.45 -2.83 16.29
N ASP A 149 -4.33 -4.04 15.74
CA ASP A 149 -3.16 -4.89 15.75
C ASP A 149 -2.09 -4.34 14.77
N CYS A 150 -1.60 -3.13 15.04
CA CYS A 150 -0.23 -2.81 14.73
C CYS A 150 0.64 -3.20 15.93
N TYR A 151 1.88 -3.59 15.69
CA TYR A 151 2.78 -3.95 16.79
C TYR A 151 3.39 -2.69 17.38
N SER A 152 3.14 -2.47 18.67
CA SER A 152 3.78 -1.42 19.48
C SER A 152 4.81 -1.99 20.47
N THR A 153 4.95 -3.31 20.53
CA THR A 153 5.89 -4.00 21.42
C THR A 153 6.65 -5.09 20.65
N TRP A 154 7.91 -5.30 21.04
CA TRP A 154 8.77 -6.34 20.47
C TRP A 154 8.22 -7.75 20.65
N GLU A 155 7.69 -8.06 21.85
CA GLU A 155 7.17 -9.38 22.20
C GLU A 155 6.05 -9.85 21.26
N ASN A 156 5.09 -8.96 20.97
CA ASN A 156 3.96 -9.29 20.10
C ASN A 156 4.42 -9.48 18.64
N LEU A 157 5.30 -8.59 18.15
CA LEU A 157 5.86 -8.72 16.81
C LEU A 157 6.64 -10.04 16.67
N SER A 158 7.49 -10.33 17.65
CA SER A 158 8.33 -11.53 17.65
C SER A 158 7.50 -12.81 17.67
N SER A 159 6.44 -12.87 18.47
CA SER A 159 5.54 -14.03 18.53
C SER A 159 4.90 -14.32 17.17
N ASP A 160 4.43 -13.28 16.49
CA ASP A 160 3.64 -13.43 15.27
C ASP A 160 4.51 -13.67 14.04
N VAL A 161 5.64 -12.95 13.90
CA VAL A 161 6.61 -13.18 12.81
C VAL A 161 7.22 -14.58 12.89
N SER A 162 7.42 -15.11 14.10
CA SER A 162 7.95 -16.48 14.26
C SER A 162 6.94 -17.57 13.91
N SER A 163 5.65 -17.24 13.87
CA SER A 163 4.55 -18.19 13.71
C SER A 163 3.86 -18.11 12.35
N ASN A 164 4.00 -16.99 11.64
CA ASN A 164 3.24 -16.69 10.43
C ASN A 164 4.12 -16.02 9.35
N ASP A 165 3.67 -16.13 8.10
CA ASP A 165 4.15 -15.32 6.97
C ASP A 165 3.14 -14.21 6.66
N GLY A 166 3.60 -13.09 6.11
CA GLY A 166 2.70 -12.01 5.66
C GLY A 166 3.27 -10.61 5.88
N VAL A 167 2.39 -9.63 5.95
CA VAL A 167 2.73 -8.22 6.19
C VAL A 167 2.47 -7.90 7.66
N PHE A 168 3.50 -7.48 8.37
CA PHE A 168 3.48 -7.11 9.79
C PHE A 168 3.66 -5.60 9.90
N SER A 169 2.64 -4.91 10.43
CA SER A 169 2.65 -3.45 10.52
C SER A 169 3.02 -2.98 11.92
N LEU A 170 4.06 -2.14 12.02
CA LEU A 170 4.41 -1.43 13.25
C LEU A 170 3.50 -0.22 13.42
N CYS A 171 3.16 0.13 14.66
CA CYS A 171 2.36 1.34 14.91
C CYS A 171 3.17 2.60 14.58
N SER A 172 2.59 3.58 13.89
CA SER A 172 3.27 4.85 13.60
C SER A 172 3.79 5.51 14.89
N GLY A 173 5.02 6.01 14.88
CA GLY A 173 5.67 6.63 16.04
C GLY A 173 6.01 5.66 17.17
N SER A 174 5.81 4.35 17.00
CA SER A 174 6.14 3.38 18.05
C SER A 174 7.64 3.16 18.17
N THR A 175 8.07 2.93 19.40
CA THR A 175 9.42 2.48 19.72
C THR A 175 9.33 1.08 20.31
N LEU A 176 9.88 0.10 19.61
CA LEU A 176 10.00 -1.28 20.05
C LEU A 176 11.37 -1.42 20.71
N GLU A 177 11.36 -1.44 22.05
CA GLU A 177 12.58 -1.61 22.85
C GLU A 177 12.89 -3.10 23.05
N LEU A 178 14.14 -3.47 22.77
CA LEU A 178 14.71 -4.78 23.07
C LEU A 178 15.60 -4.68 24.31
N SER A 179 15.43 -5.64 25.21
CA SER A 179 16.35 -5.90 26.31
C SER A 179 17.52 -6.78 25.86
N ASP A 180 18.62 -6.77 26.63
CA ASP A 180 19.78 -7.65 26.37
C ASP A 180 19.44 -9.14 26.42
N SER A 181 18.31 -9.50 27.06
CA SER A 181 17.78 -10.87 27.10
C SER A 181 16.90 -11.23 25.90
N ASP A 182 16.44 -10.25 25.13
CA ASP A 182 15.61 -10.51 23.97
C ASP A 182 16.46 -11.07 22.82
N GLY A 183 15.97 -12.16 22.24
CA GLY A 183 16.56 -12.75 21.05
C GLY A 183 16.18 -11.99 19.79
N ALA A 184 16.99 -12.14 18.75
CA ALA A 184 16.60 -11.71 17.41
C ALA A 184 15.34 -12.45 16.95
N ILE A 185 14.49 -11.77 16.19
CA ILE A 185 13.41 -12.43 15.46
C ILE A 185 14.04 -13.23 14.31
N GLU A 186 13.89 -14.55 14.38
CA GLU A 186 14.38 -15.46 13.35
C GLU A 186 13.33 -15.66 12.26
N ILE A 187 13.64 -15.22 11.04
CA ILE A 187 12.81 -15.40 9.84
C ILE A 187 13.38 -16.59 9.08
N LEU A 188 12.79 -17.77 9.29
CA LEU A 188 13.34 -19.08 8.89
C LEU A 188 12.83 -19.62 7.54
N SER A 189 11.74 -19.07 7.02
CA SER A 189 11.11 -19.46 5.76
C SER A 189 9.94 -18.52 5.52
N ALA A 190 9.81 -17.96 4.33
CA ALA A 190 8.65 -17.15 3.97
C ALA A 190 8.33 -17.31 2.49
N ASN A 191 7.04 -17.47 2.13
CA ASN A 191 6.61 -17.15 0.77
C ASN A 191 6.83 -15.65 0.48
N LYS A 192 6.40 -14.78 1.42
CA LYS A 192 6.66 -13.33 1.45
C LYS A 192 6.44 -12.84 2.90
N THR A 193 7.45 -12.23 3.50
CA THR A 193 7.36 -11.58 4.82
C THR A 193 7.79 -10.13 4.70
N VAL A 194 6.94 -9.18 5.09
CA VAL A 194 7.25 -7.75 5.05
C VAL A 194 6.99 -7.18 6.43
N ILE A 195 7.98 -6.52 7.01
CA ILE A 195 7.82 -5.76 8.24
C ILE A 195 7.85 -4.29 7.84
N GLN A 196 6.72 -3.62 8.00
CA GLN A 196 6.53 -2.27 7.51
C GLN A 196 6.17 -1.32 8.64
N CYS A 197 6.72 -0.11 8.55
CA CYS A 197 6.22 1.06 9.22
C CYS A 197 5.64 1.99 8.17
N ASN A 198 4.35 2.29 8.28
CA ASN A 198 3.75 3.38 7.52
C ASN A 198 3.77 4.63 8.40
N PRO A 199 4.79 5.51 8.28
CA PRO A 199 4.76 6.77 8.98
C PRO A 199 3.50 7.53 8.55
N SER A 200 2.81 8.11 9.53
CA SER A 200 1.84 9.16 9.26
C SER A 200 2.56 10.33 8.57
N VAL A 201 1.85 11.12 7.76
CA VAL A 201 2.43 12.26 7.01
C VAL A 201 3.09 13.28 7.94
N ASP A 202 2.74 13.25 9.23
CA ASP A 202 3.23 14.13 10.28
C ASP A 202 4.35 13.51 11.15
N ASP A 203 4.60 12.20 11.07
CA ASP A 203 5.60 11.51 11.91
C ASP A 203 6.95 11.41 11.19
N GLU A 204 7.78 12.44 11.33
CA GLU A 204 9.18 12.43 10.84
C GLU A 204 10.04 11.32 11.47
N GLU A 205 9.61 10.79 12.63
CA GLU A 205 10.37 9.83 13.44
C GLU A 205 10.12 8.36 13.05
N GLY A 206 9.09 8.06 12.24
CA GLY A 206 8.78 6.70 11.78
C GLY A 206 8.60 5.71 12.93
N CYS A 207 8.91 4.43 12.69
CA CYS A 207 8.90 3.40 13.73
C CYS A 207 10.34 3.04 14.08
N VAL A 208 10.62 2.98 15.39
CA VAL A 208 11.97 2.78 15.91
C VAL A 208 12.07 1.40 16.53
N ILE A 209 13.12 0.66 16.19
CA ILE A 209 13.51 -0.58 16.87
C ILE A 209 14.85 -0.32 17.54
N ILE A 210 14.90 -0.43 18.87
CA ILE A 210 16.05 0.03 19.66
C ILE A 210 16.55 -1.02 20.65
N GLY A 211 17.87 -1.15 20.75
CA GLY A 211 18.55 -1.93 21.78
C GLY A 211 18.74 -3.40 21.40
N GLY A 212 19.22 -4.17 22.38
CA GLY A 212 19.52 -5.60 22.20
C GLY A 212 20.77 -5.87 21.35
N SER A 213 21.15 -7.15 21.30
CA SER A 213 22.31 -7.58 20.51
C SER A 213 22.02 -7.62 19.01
N ARG A 214 20.83 -8.11 18.64
CA ARG A 214 20.38 -8.24 17.26
C ARG A 214 18.87 -8.05 17.16
N HIS A 215 18.39 -7.36 16.13
CA HIS A 215 16.94 -7.23 15.90
C HIS A 215 16.41 -8.41 15.07
N PHE A 216 16.91 -8.60 13.85
CA PHE A 216 16.40 -9.64 12.94
C PHE A 216 17.50 -10.59 12.45
N ARG A 217 17.15 -11.85 12.25
CA ARG A 217 17.99 -12.85 11.59
C ARG A 217 17.19 -13.57 10.50
N VAL A 218 17.55 -13.33 9.25
CA VAL A 218 16.95 -13.97 8.07
C VAL A 218 17.79 -15.18 7.70
N ILE A 219 17.24 -16.40 7.77
CA ILE A 219 18.00 -17.64 7.54
C ILE A 219 17.39 -18.43 6.39
N ASN A 220 18.16 -18.63 5.31
CA ASN A 220 17.79 -19.40 4.12
C ASN A 220 16.30 -19.22 3.72
N PRO A 221 15.83 -17.97 3.51
CA PRO A 221 14.46 -17.77 3.06
C PRO A 221 14.23 -18.54 1.75
N VAL A 222 12.96 -18.83 1.46
CA VAL A 222 12.49 -19.47 0.22
C VAL A 222 11.57 -18.53 -0.59
N GLY A 223 11.56 -17.24 -0.25
CA GLY A 223 10.79 -16.18 -0.88
C GLY A 223 11.39 -14.80 -0.60
N SER A 224 10.55 -13.77 -0.43
CA SER A 224 10.99 -12.38 -0.23
C SER A 224 10.84 -11.92 1.22
N VAL A 225 11.85 -11.23 1.76
CA VAL A 225 11.82 -10.58 3.07
C VAL A 225 12.05 -9.07 2.90
N GLY A 226 11.08 -8.26 3.33
CA GLY A 226 11.12 -6.80 3.22
C GLY A 226 11.14 -6.12 4.58
N PHE A 227 11.91 -5.04 4.68
CA PHE A 227 11.85 -4.08 5.77
C PHE A 227 11.56 -2.69 5.19
N GLU A 228 10.52 -2.03 5.66
CA GLU A 228 10.03 -0.78 5.07
C GLU A 228 9.81 0.31 6.12
N GLY A 229 10.44 1.47 5.96
CA GLY A 229 10.20 2.66 6.81
C GLY A 229 10.68 2.54 8.26
N ILE A 230 11.55 1.58 8.58
CA ILE A 230 12.02 1.29 9.94
C ILE A 230 13.34 2.00 10.26
N THR A 231 13.43 2.60 11.45
CA THR A 231 14.68 3.10 12.03
C THR A 231 15.24 2.10 13.03
N PHE A 232 16.42 1.54 12.77
CA PHE A 232 17.14 0.63 13.66
C PHE A 232 18.16 1.39 14.50
N VAL A 233 18.10 1.26 15.82
CA VAL A 233 18.91 2.06 16.76
C VAL A 233 19.62 1.18 17.79
N ASN A 234 20.88 1.47 18.12
CA ASN A 234 21.61 0.86 19.24
C ASN A 234 21.62 -0.68 19.27
N ALA A 235 21.78 -1.35 18.13
CA ALA A 235 22.10 -2.79 18.16
C ALA A 235 23.56 -2.98 18.58
N ASP A 236 23.82 -3.79 19.61
CA ASP A 236 25.18 -4.02 20.13
C ASP A 236 26.03 -4.86 19.16
N GLU A 237 25.41 -5.76 18.38
CA GLU A 237 26.10 -6.60 17.40
C GLU A 237 25.63 -6.34 15.95
N LEU A 238 24.38 -6.68 15.59
CA LEU A 238 23.88 -6.52 14.21
C LEU A 238 22.39 -6.18 14.21
N SER A 239 21.97 -5.09 13.57
CA SER A 239 20.54 -4.79 13.45
C SER A 239 19.80 -5.86 12.65
N VAL A 240 20.32 -6.27 11.49
CA VAL A 240 19.76 -7.36 10.67
C VAL A 240 20.90 -8.26 10.19
N GLU A 241 20.76 -9.58 10.39
CA GLU A 241 21.69 -10.61 9.93
C GLU A 241 21.02 -11.44 8.82
N VAL A 242 21.68 -11.58 7.66
CA VAL A 242 21.12 -12.27 6.49
C VAL A 242 21.98 -13.46 6.12
N LEU A 243 21.53 -14.67 6.44
CA LEU A 243 22.23 -15.93 6.18
C LEU A 243 21.59 -16.63 4.98
N MET A 244 21.99 -16.26 3.76
CA MET A 244 21.46 -16.87 2.53
C MET A 244 22.31 -18.05 2.04
N GLY A 245 21.63 -19.10 1.57
CA GLY A 245 22.24 -20.24 0.93
C GLY A 245 22.70 -19.90 -0.49
N LYS A 246 23.76 -20.55 -0.97
CA LYS A 246 24.38 -20.29 -2.28
C LYS A 246 23.43 -20.43 -3.49
N ASP A 247 22.32 -21.14 -3.33
CA ASP A 247 21.34 -21.46 -4.37
C ASP A 247 19.92 -20.96 -4.04
N SER A 248 19.75 -19.98 -3.12
CA SER A 248 18.42 -19.45 -2.78
C SER A 248 17.88 -18.51 -3.85
N SER A 249 16.61 -18.67 -4.25
CA SER A 249 15.86 -17.72 -5.08
C SER A 249 15.23 -16.60 -4.25
N SER A 250 15.87 -16.23 -3.14
CA SER A 250 15.31 -15.33 -2.17
C SER A 250 15.88 -13.94 -2.25
N ASP A 251 15.02 -12.98 -1.93
CA ASP A 251 15.34 -11.57 -1.96
C ASP A 251 15.12 -10.98 -0.57
N VAL A 252 16.12 -10.26 -0.07
CA VAL A 252 15.98 -9.42 1.12
C VAL A 252 16.13 -7.97 0.67
N TYR A 253 15.15 -7.13 0.96
CA TYR A 253 15.17 -5.72 0.60
C TYR A 253 14.88 -4.83 1.79
N PHE A 254 15.39 -3.61 1.70
CA PHE A 254 15.21 -2.54 2.67
C PHE A 254 14.73 -1.33 1.90
N ASP A 255 13.54 -0.85 2.19
CA ASP A 255 13.00 0.38 1.64
C ASP A 255 12.86 1.42 2.76
N SER A 256 13.39 2.62 2.51
CA SER A 256 13.25 3.75 3.42
C SER A 256 13.69 3.48 4.88
N CYS A 257 14.59 2.51 5.10
CA CYS A 257 15.15 2.20 6.41
C CYS A 257 16.29 3.13 6.82
N LYS A 258 16.46 3.34 8.12
CA LYS A 258 17.54 4.13 8.74
C LYS A 258 18.28 3.30 9.79
N TRP A 259 19.58 3.59 9.98
CA TRP A 259 20.40 2.98 11.04
C TRP A 259 21.10 4.07 11.85
N GLU A 260 20.95 4.04 13.16
CA GLU A 260 21.54 5.03 14.08
C GLU A 260 22.23 4.36 15.26
N ALA A 261 23.41 4.85 15.64
CA ALA A 261 24.12 4.48 16.87
C ALA A 261 24.34 2.96 17.13
N SER A 262 24.15 2.08 16.14
CA SER A 262 24.53 0.66 16.21
C SER A 262 26.06 0.50 16.16
N LEU A 263 26.61 -0.34 17.05
CA LEU A 263 28.06 -0.47 17.26
C LEU A 263 28.75 -1.46 16.31
N GLY A 264 27.98 -2.26 15.56
CA GLY A 264 28.50 -3.34 14.73
C GLY A 264 28.51 -3.10 13.22
N ILE A 265 29.42 -3.82 12.56
CA ILE A 265 29.74 -3.80 11.13
C ILE A 265 28.44 -3.82 10.29
N ALA A 266 28.33 -2.86 9.38
CA ALA A 266 27.14 -2.54 8.58
C ALA A 266 26.25 -3.73 8.19
N ALA A 267 25.00 -3.68 8.66
CA ALA A 267 23.70 -4.02 8.06
C ALA A 267 23.47 -5.28 7.19
N LEU A 268 24.49 -5.97 6.67
CA LEU A 268 24.39 -7.25 5.96
C LEU A 268 25.77 -7.96 6.01
N SER A 269 25.83 -9.21 6.46
CA SER A 269 27.01 -10.09 6.31
C SER A 269 26.74 -11.21 5.35
#